data_AF-A0A396J5S8-F1
#
_entry.id   AF-A0A396J5S8-F1
#
_cell.length_a   1.000
_cell.length_b   1.000
_cell.length_c   1.000
_cell.angle_alpha   90.00
_cell.angle_beta   90.00
_cell.angle_gamma   90.00
#
_symmetry.space_group_name_H-M   'P 1'
#
loop_
_entity.id
_entity.type
_entity.pdbx_description
1 polymer ?
#
loop_
_entity_poly.entity_id
_entity_poly.type
_entity_poly.pdbx_seq_one_letter_code
_entity_poly.pdbx_strand_id
1 'polypeptide(L)'
;MLDDNDITLQDMNGNTAFFIAAAAGNMKIVDLMLKINPKLPIIKGAKGCAPIQYAALQGRYKMTWHLYDETIHCFEEKDWELLFFACIYTGIYGKYY
;
A
#
# COMPACT_ATOMS: atom_id res chain seq x y z
N MET A 1 -23.26 -7.04 -4.37
CA MET A 1 -22.23 -7.17 -3.32
C MET A 1 -20.91 -7.11 -4.06
N LEU A 2 -19.97 -6.25 -3.67
CA LEU A 2 -18.64 -6.23 -4.31
C LEU A 2 -17.99 -7.59 -4.10
N ASP A 3 -17.56 -8.23 -5.18
CA ASP A 3 -16.84 -9.50 -5.13
C ASP A 3 -15.35 -9.30 -5.42
N ASP A 4 -14.59 -10.40 -5.41
CA ASP A 4 -13.14 -10.39 -5.57
C ASP A 4 -12.68 -9.80 -6.92
N ASN A 5 -13.48 -10.00 -7.97
CA ASN A 5 -13.16 -9.48 -9.30
C ASN A 5 -13.39 -7.98 -9.36
N ASP A 6 -14.47 -7.48 -8.74
CA ASP A 6 -14.76 -6.05 -8.72
C ASP A 6 -13.69 -5.24 -7.96
N ILE A 7 -13.19 -5.78 -6.85
CA ILE A 7 -12.30 -5.06 -5.95
C ILE A 7 -10.83 -5.03 -6.41
N THR A 8 -10.48 -5.90 -7.35
CA THR A 8 -9.14 -5.99 -7.95
C THR A 8 -8.99 -5.19 -9.25
N LEU A 9 -10.06 -4.56 -9.73
CA LEU A 9 -10.04 -3.71 -10.93
C LEU A 9 -9.04 -2.55 -10.78
N GLN A 10 -8.34 -2.27 -11.87
CA GLN A 10 -7.35 -1.21 -11.97
C GLN A 10 -7.85 -0.05 -12.81
N ASP A 11 -7.53 1.17 -12.42
CA ASP A 11 -7.74 2.38 -13.22
C ASP A 11 -6.78 2.43 -14.43
N MET A 12 -6.87 3.51 -15.23
CA MET A 12 -6.01 3.72 -16.39
C MET A 12 -4.50 3.83 -16.06
N ASN A 13 -4.15 4.05 -14.78
CA ASN A 13 -2.78 4.12 -14.29
C ASN A 13 -2.34 2.80 -13.63
N GLY A 14 -3.18 1.77 -13.62
CA GLY A 14 -2.92 0.50 -12.96
C GLY A 14 -3.30 0.46 -11.48
N ASN A 15 -3.91 1.50 -10.91
CA ASN A 15 -4.22 1.55 -9.48
C ASN A 15 -5.55 0.87 -9.16
N THR A 16 -5.56 0.01 -8.15
CA THR A 16 -6.81 -0.46 -7.54
C THR A 16 -7.40 0.59 -6.61
N ALA A 17 -8.69 0.48 -6.29
CA ALA A 17 -9.30 1.32 -5.25
C ALA A 17 -8.57 1.18 -3.90
N PHE A 18 -8.03 -0.01 -3.61
CA PHE A 18 -7.20 -0.28 -2.43
C PHE A 18 -5.91 0.54 -2.43
N PHE A 19 -5.20 0.56 -3.57
CA PHE A 19 -3.99 1.34 -3.74
C PHE A 19 -4.23 2.83 -3.43
N ILE A 20 -5.32 3.39 -3.96
CA ILE A 20 -5.69 4.79 -3.72
C ILE A 20 -6.04 5.02 -2.24
N ALA A 21 -6.79 4.11 -1.61
CA ALA A 21 -7.13 4.19 -0.18
C ALA A 21 -5.89 4.12 0.72
N ALA A 22 -4.93 3.24 0.41
CA ALA A 22 -3.65 3.13 1.11
C ALA A 22 -2.81 4.41 0.96
N ALA A 23 -2.66 4.94 -0.25
CA ALA A 23 -1.96 6.20 -0.50
C ALA A 23 -2.62 7.39 0.24
N ALA A 24 -3.95 7.39 0.34
CA ALA A 24 -4.69 8.38 1.12
C ALA A 24 -4.57 8.18 2.65
N GLY A 25 -4.16 7.00 3.12
CA GLY A 25 -4.09 6.64 4.53
C GLY A 25 -5.45 6.35 5.17
N ASN A 26 -6.45 5.97 4.37
CA ASN A 26 -7.80 5.70 4.86
C ASN A 26 -7.91 4.29 5.44
N MET A 27 -7.52 4.14 6.72
CA MET A 27 -7.54 2.87 7.46
C MET A 27 -8.89 2.15 7.36
N LYS A 28 -10.00 2.87 7.54
CA LYS A 28 -11.34 2.25 7.54
C LYS A 28 -11.69 1.55 6.22
N ILE A 29 -11.34 2.19 5.10
CA ILE A 29 -11.59 1.61 3.77
C ILE A 29 -10.64 0.44 3.54
N VAL A 30 -9.36 0.60 3.85
CA VAL A 30 -8.36 -0.49 3.73
C VAL A 30 -8.80 -1.73 4.52
N ASP A 31 -9.16 -1.57 5.79
CA ASP A 31 -9.62 -2.67 6.65
C ASP A 31 -10.87 -3.37 6.10
N LEU A 32 -11.79 -2.60 5.51
CA LEU A 32 -13.00 -3.16 4.90
C LEU A 32 -12.65 -3.99 3.66
N MET A 33 -11.75 -3.47 2.81
CA MET A 33 -11.34 -4.12 1.58
C MET A 33 -10.49 -5.38 1.83
N LEU A 34 -9.63 -5.38 2.86
CA LEU A 34 -8.85 -6.55 3.27
C LEU A 34 -9.72 -7.73 3.70
N LYS A 35 -10.89 -7.46 4.30
CA LYS A 35 -11.87 -8.51 4.64
C LYS A 35 -12.49 -9.17 3.42
N ILE A 36 -12.49 -8.49 2.28
CA ILE A 36 -13.02 -9.01 1.02
C ILE A 36 -11.90 -9.76 0.28
N ASN A 37 -10.73 -9.13 0.13
CA ASN A 37 -9.57 -9.75 -0.48
C ASN A 37 -8.26 -9.36 0.24
N PRO A 38 -7.61 -10.30 0.95
CA PRO A 38 -6.36 -10.04 1.66
C PRO A 38 -5.15 -9.90 0.73
N LYS A 39 -5.26 -10.20 -0.57
CA LYS A 39 -4.18 -10.06 -1.56
C LYS A 39 -4.07 -8.66 -2.15
N LEU A 40 -5.00 -7.75 -1.84
CA LEU A 40 -4.95 -6.37 -2.33
C LEU A 40 -3.64 -5.61 -2.03
N PRO A 41 -2.95 -5.83 -0.89
CA PRO A 41 -1.66 -5.19 -0.60
C PRO A 41 -0.53 -5.56 -1.56
N ILE A 42 -0.60 -6.73 -2.21
CA ILE A 42 0.46 -7.17 -3.14
C ILE A 42 0.16 -6.83 -4.60
N ILE A 43 -1.04 -6.31 -4.92
CA ILE A 43 -1.38 -5.86 -6.27
C ILE A 43 -0.67 -4.53 -6.53
N LYS A 44 0.37 -4.59 -7.37
CA LYS A 44 1.15 -3.43 -7.75
C LYS A 44 0.31 -2.48 -8.62
N GLY A 45 0.37 -1.20 -8.28
CA GLY A 45 -0.31 -0.12 -8.96
C GLY A 45 0.58 0.58 -9.99
N ALA A 46 0.39 1.89 -10.12
CA ALA A 46 1.18 2.73 -11.01
C ALA A 46 2.68 2.54 -10.79
N LYS A 47 3.42 2.49 -11.91
CA LYS A 47 4.89 2.29 -11.95
C LYS A 47 5.36 0.99 -11.28
N GLY A 48 4.47 0.01 -11.13
CA GLY A 48 4.81 -1.27 -10.49
C GLY A 48 5.06 -1.15 -8.99
N CYS A 49 4.56 -0.09 -8.34
CA CYS A 49 4.72 0.09 -6.90
C CYS A 49 3.61 -0.62 -6.12
N ALA A 50 3.95 -1.20 -4.97
CA ALA A 50 2.98 -1.71 -4.01
C ALA A 50 2.29 -0.55 -3.25
N PRO A 51 1.02 -0.72 -2.83
CA PRO A 51 0.28 0.22 -2.00
C PRO A 51 1.07 0.77 -0.79
N ILE A 52 1.85 -0.07 -0.10
CA ILE A 52 2.67 0.32 1.06
C ILE A 52 3.72 1.39 0.71
N GLN A 53 4.33 1.32 -0.48
CA GLN A 53 5.37 2.26 -0.90
C GLN A 53 4.76 3.64 -1.15
N TYR A 54 3.58 3.70 -1.74
CA TYR A 54 2.86 4.97 -1.91
C TYR A 54 2.34 5.51 -0.58
N ALA A 55 1.85 4.66 0.32
CA ALA A 55 1.52 5.09 1.68
C ALA A 55 2.74 5.72 2.38
N ALA A 56 3.92 5.12 2.23
CA ALA A 56 5.18 5.64 2.77
C ALA A 56 5.57 6.97 2.12
N LEU A 57 5.54 7.07 0.78
CA LEU A 57 5.83 8.30 0.04
C LEU A 57 4.90 9.47 0.42
N GLN A 58 3.66 9.15 0.79
CA GLN A 58 2.66 10.12 1.26
C GLN A 58 2.75 10.40 2.78
N GLY A 59 3.74 9.83 3.47
CA GLY A 59 3.95 10.00 4.92
C GLY A 59 2.88 9.36 5.80
N ARG A 60 2.13 8.38 5.28
CA ARG A 60 1.03 7.70 5.99
C ARG A 60 1.54 6.60 6.91
N TYR A 61 2.32 6.97 7.93
CA TYR A 61 3.04 6.02 8.78
C TYR A 61 2.17 4.87 9.33
N LYS A 62 0.95 5.15 9.85
CA LYS A 62 0.05 4.11 10.39
C LYS A 62 -0.33 3.09 9.32
N MET A 63 -0.60 3.59 8.11
CA MET A 63 -0.95 2.75 6.97
C MET A 63 0.25 1.93 6.50
N THR A 64 1.41 2.58 6.37
CA THR A 64 2.66 1.89 5.99
C THR A 64 2.97 0.76 6.95
N TRP A 65 2.85 0.99 8.26
CA TRP A 65 3.06 -0.03 9.28
C TRP A 65 2.01 -1.14 9.20
N HIS A 66 0.74 -0.77 9.04
CA HIS A 66 -0.36 -1.73 8.97
C HIS A 66 -0.25 -2.71 7.79
N LEU A 67 0.29 -2.25 6.65
CA LEU A 67 0.44 -3.07 5.45
C LEU A 67 1.77 -3.85 5.40
N TYR A 68 2.66 -3.67 6.38
CA TYR A 68 4.02 -4.19 6.32
C TYR A 68 4.08 -5.71 6.16
N ASP A 69 3.56 -6.46 7.14
CA ASP A 69 3.63 -7.92 7.16
C ASP A 69 2.91 -8.57 5.96
N GLU A 70 1.81 -7.96 5.52
CA GLU A 70 1.01 -8.42 4.38
C GLU A 70 1.68 -8.17 3.02
N THR A 71 2.72 -7.33 2.94
CA THR A 71 3.29 -6.91 1.65
C THR A 71 4.74 -7.36 1.46
N ILE A 72 5.54 -7.39 2.52
CA ILE A 72 7.01 -7.57 2.40
C ILE A 72 7.45 -8.93 1.86
N HIS A 73 6.60 -9.95 1.98
CA HIS A 73 6.93 -11.31 1.54
C HIS A 73 7.06 -11.44 0.01
N CYS A 74 6.54 -10.47 -0.75
CA CYS A 74 6.63 -10.41 -2.20
C CYS A 74 7.62 -9.34 -2.72
N PHE A 75 8.41 -8.73 -1.83
CA PHE A 75 9.32 -7.66 -2.22
C PHE A 75 10.58 -8.17 -2.92
N GLU A 76 10.93 -7.48 -4.01
CA GLU A 76 12.24 -7.56 -4.64
C GLU A 76 13.18 -6.45 -4.09
N GLU A 77 14.47 -6.49 -4.45
CA GLU A 77 15.47 -5.50 -4.02
C GLU A 77 15.02 -4.05 -4.26
N LYS A 78 14.55 -3.75 -5.48
CA LYS A 78 14.01 -2.43 -5.85
C LYS A 78 12.83 -2.00 -4.97
N ASP A 79 12.04 -2.96 -4.48
CA ASP A 79 10.87 -2.64 -3.68
C ASP A 79 11.29 -2.17 -2.28
N TRP A 80 12.34 -2.80 -1.73
CA TRP A 80 12.98 -2.42 -0.48
C TRP A 80 13.66 -1.06 -0.57
N GLU A 81 14.44 -0.82 -1.64
CA GLU A 81 15.09 0.48 -1.86
C GLU A 81 14.08 1.62 -1.85
N LEU A 82 12.97 1.46 -2.60
CA LEU A 82 11.93 2.48 -2.66
C LEU A 82 11.27 2.69 -1.29
N LEU A 83 10.92 1.62 -0.58
CA LEU A 83 10.32 1.74 0.75
C LEU A 83 11.28 2.42 1.75
N PHE A 84 12.56 2.05 1.72
CA PHE A 84 13.60 2.62 2.58
C PHE A 84 13.75 4.13 2.36
N PHE A 85 13.95 4.56 1.11
CA PHE A 85 14.07 5.98 0.78
C PHE A 85 12.78 6.74 1.06
N ALA A 86 11.62 6.17 0.77
CA ALA A 86 10.33 6.78 1.10
C ALA A 86 10.17 7.02 2.60
N CYS A 87 10.56 6.06 3.43
CA CYS A 87 10.55 6.20 4.87
C CYS A 87 11.44 7.35 5.34
N ILE A 88 12.65 7.47 4.78
CA ILE A 88 13.61 8.55 5.09
C ILE A 88 13.06 9.91 4.70
N TYR A 89 12.64 10.07 3.44
CA TYR A 89 12.20 11.36 2.91
C TYR A 89 10.95 11.90 3.59
N THR A 90 10.10 11.01 4.12
CA THR A 90 8.87 11.41 4.82
C THR A 90 9.01 11.47 6.34
N GLY A 91 10.19 11.11 6.87
CA GLY A 91 10.46 11.17 8.31
C GLY A 91 9.65 10.17 9.14
N ILE A 92 9.10 9.11 8.54
CA ILE A 92 8.30 8.11 9.26
C ILE A 92 9.18 7.10 10.03
N TYR A 93 10.48 7.03 9.74
CA TYR A 93 11.43 6.15 10.42
C TYR A 93 11.89 6.64 11.82
N GLY A 94 11.77 7.94 12.10
CA GLY A 94 12.41 8.57 13.27
C GLY A 94 11.47 9.30 14.24
N LYS A 95 10.15 9.21 14.05
CA LYS A 95 9.17 10.03 14.81
C LYS A 95 8.48 9.32 15.99
N TYR A 96 8.82 8.06 16.27
CA TYR A 96 8.12 7.24 17.27
C TYR A 96 9.03 6.56 18.30
N TYR A 97 10.24 7.09 18.51
CA TYR A 97 11.11 6.70 19.63
C TYR A 97 11.46 7.94 20.45
#